data_AF-A0AA39JCM2-F1
#
_entry.id   AF-A0AA39JCM2-F1
#
_cell.length_a   1.000
_cell.length_b   1.000
_cell.length_c   1.000
_cell.angle_alpha   90.00
_cell.angle_beta   90.00
_cell.angle_gamma   90.00
#
_symmetry.space_group_name_H-M   'P 1'
#
loop_
_entity.id
_entity.type
_entity.pdbx_description
1 polymer ?
#
loop_
_entity_poly.entity_id
_entity_poly.type
_entity_poly.pdbx_seq_one_letter_code
_entity_poly.pdbx_strand_id
1 'polypeptide(L)'
;MSMIDSSSLPLEYQDLNVNYYFSLVALSILYYDYALTFGLEVSRFWVHRGFSWAAFFFYLNRYLGIFGHVPVVVEYFWTGYPSNKAQRRVKFRCLKLQGYHQYFVIVVQIVVAVMLIMRTYALYDRSRKILIVQICVTLTAIGLGAYAVASGKKSSPDETPTDVTPFIGCSTSLTKDSAVRLGIAWCGMLVFDIMVFTLTLHKALQLQRVGGVSLLTLLLRDGSVYFGVIIASNLANILTFFLGDSRIRGVVTTFTNVISSTMLSRLMLNIRDPKLVRTPLSTTVTEYPMISTFVDPPTRLGPAGPVWIDPEGNSGHSENAIEMIEMRDIR
;
A
#
# COMPACT_ATOMS: atom_id res chain seq x y z
N MET A 1 1.47 -27.40 -37.85
CA MET A 1 1.87 -26.20 -37.08
C MET A 1 1.85 -25.00 -38.04
N SER A 2 0.66 -24.55 -38.43
CA SER A 2 0.51 -23.38 -39.30
C SER A 2 0.55 -22.13 -38.43
N MET A 3 1.55 -21.29 -38.69
CA MET A 3 1.74 -19.98 -38.09
C MET A 3 0.52 -19.12 -38.45
N ILE A 4 -0.35 -18.85 -37.47
CA ILE A 4 -1.50 -17.96 -37.66
C ILE A 4 -0.93 -16.55 -37.81
N ASP A 5 -1.13 -15.99 -39.00
CA ASP A 5 -0.71 -14.64 -39.38
C ASP A 5 -1.42 -13.62 -38.47
N SER A 6 -0.64 -13.00 -37.58
CA SER A 6 -1.13 -12.06 -36.55
C SER A 6 -1.80 -10.81 -37.11
N SER A 7 -1.64 -10.56 -38.41
CA SER A 7 -2.24 -9.43 -39.13
C SER A 7 -3.72 -9.63 -39.49
N SER A 8 -4.24 -10.86 -39.38
CA SER A 8 -5.61 -11.22 -39.79
C SER A 8 -6.58 -11.47 -38.63
N LEU A 9 -6.12 -11.34 -37.38
CA LEU A 9 -6.98 -11.47 -36.20
C LEU A 9 -7.91 -10.25 -36.13
N PRO A 10 -9.24 -10.43 -36.06
CA PRO A 10 -10.18 -9.34 -35.80
C PRO A 10 -9.71 -8.52 -34.59
N LEU A 11 -9.86 -7.18 -34.61
CA LEU A 11 -9.59 -6.27 -33.49
C LEU A 11 -10.07 -6.82 -32.13
N GLU A 12 -11.15 -7.61 -32.19
CA GLU A 12 -11.74 -8.38 -31.11
C GLU A 12 -10.78 -9.28 -30.30
N TYR A 13 -9.77 -9.88 -30.95
CA TYR A 13 -8.75 -10.70 -30.28
C TYR A 13 -7.60 -9.87 -29.69
N GLN A 14 -7.34 -8.68 -30.22
CA GLN A 14 -6.29 -7.80 -29.72
C GLN A 14 -6.68 -7.17 -28.37
N ASP A 15 -7.94 -6.76 -28.20
CA ASP A 15 -8.43 -6.15 -26.95
C ASP A 15 -8.46 -7.14 -25.78
N LEU A 16 -8.79 -8.42 -26.03
CA LEU A 16 -8.75 -9.46 -25.01
C LEU A 16 -7.32 -9.68 -24.49
N ASN A 17 -6.33 -9.62 -25.39
CA ASN A 17 -4.92 -9.76 -25.01
C ASN A 17 -4.46 -8.67 -24.03
N VAL A 18 -4.95 -7.43 -24.19
CA VAL A 18 -4.57 -6.31 -23.31
C VAL A 18 -4.93 -6.61 -21.85
N ASN A 19 -6.14 -7.12 -21.60
CA ASN A 19 -6.58 -7.45 -20.24
C ASN A 19 -5.74 -8.56 -19.60
N TYR A 20 -5.43 -9.63 -20.35
CA TYR A 20 -4.55 -10.68 -19.86
C TYR A 20 -3.14 -10.17 -19.57
N TYR A 21 -2.56 -9.32 -20.42
CA TYR A 21 -1.23 -8.77 -20.19
C TYR A 21 -1.20 -7.83 -18.98
N PHE A 22 -2.15 -6.91 -18.83
CA PHE A 22 -2.22 -6.04 -17.66
C PHE A 22 -2.40 -6.83 -16.36
N SER A 23 -3.29 -7.83 -16.37
CA SER A 23 -3.52 -8.70 -15.22
C SER A 23 -2.28 -9.54 -14.90
N LEU A 24 -1.60 -10.07 -15.91
CA LEU A 24 -0.35 -10.82 -15.74
C LEU A 24 0.75 -9.94 -15.14
N VAL A 25 0.93 -8.72 -15.65
CA VAL A 25 1.91 -7.76 -15.13
C VAL A 25 1.57 -7.42 -13.68
N ALA A 26 0.31 -7.12 -13.37
CA ALA A 26 -0.14 -6.84 -12.02
C ALA A 26 0.18 -8.00 -11.06
N LEU A 27 -0.24 -9.21 -11.39
CA LEU A 27 -0.01 -10.40 -10.57
C LEU A 27 1.49 -10.70 -10.42
N SER A 28 2.27 -10.54 -11.50
CA SER A 28 3.72 -10.70 -11.46
C SER A 28 4.35 -9.73 -10.47
N ILE A 29 3.97 -8.45 -10.51
CA ILE A 29 4.42 -7.43 -9.54
C ILE A 29 4.03 -7.85 -8.12
N LEU A 30 2.79 -8.29 -7.88
CA LEU A 30 2.32 -8.67 -6.55
C LEU A 30 3.19 -9.78 -5.92
N TYR A 31 3.35 -10.90 -6.64
CA TYR A 31 4.08 -12.06 -6.11
C TYR A 31 5.59 -11.80 -6.04
N TYR A 32 6.15 -11.12 -7.04
CA TYR A 32 7.56 -10.74 -7.04
C TYR A 32 7.88 -9.77 -5.89
N ASP A 33 7.03 -8.77 -5.68
CA ASP A 33 7.17 -7.81 -4.58
C ASP A 33 7.10 -8.50 -3.22
N TYR A 34 6.16 -9.43 -3.05
CA TYR A 34 6.06 -10.23 -1.84
C TYR A 34 7.34 -11.02 -1.57
N ALA A 35 7.85 -11.73 -2.58
CA ALA A 35 9.08 -12.53 -2.44
C ALA A 35 10.28 -11.66 -2.04
N LEU A 36 10.45 -10.49 -2.68
CA LEU A 36 11.53 -9.57 -2.34
C LEU A 36 11.43 -9.00 -0.93
N THR A 37 10.21 -8.70 -0.48
CA THR A 37 9.98 -8.00 0.79
C THR A 37 9.74 -8.93 1.97
N PHE A 38 9.65 -10.25 1.75
CA PHE A 38 9.40 -11.24 2.81
C PHE A 38 10.49 -11.23 3.90
N GLY A 39 11.77 -11.11 3.53
CA GLY A 39 12.85 -11.00 4.53
C GLY A 39 12.73 -9.74 5.40
N LEU A 40 12.23 -8.65 4.83
CA LEU A 40 11.96 -7.41 5.56
C LEU A 40 10.75 -7.56 6.50
N GLU A 41 9.73 -8.29 6.07
CA GLU A 41 8.57 -8.62 6.92
C GLU A 41 9.00 -9.42 8.15
N VAL A 42 9.76 -10.51 7.96
CA VAL A 42 10.22 -11.36 9.06
C VAL A 42 11.06 -10.55 10.05
N SER A 43 12.01 -9.74 9.56
CA SER A 43 12.87 -8.95 10.44
C SER A 43 12.14 -7.80 11.16
N ARG A 44 11.14 -7.15 10.53
CA ARG A 44 10.51 -5.92 11.06
C ARG A 44 9.17 -6.13 11.75
N PHE A 45 8.44 -7.18 11.42
CA PHE A 45 7.09 -7.42 11.96
C PHE A 45 6.99 -8.67 12.82
N TRP A 46 7.80 -9.72 12.58
CA TRP A 46 7.67 -10.98 13.34
C TRP A 46 8.38 -10.94 14.70
N VAL A 47 9.41 -10.11 14.84
CA VAL A 47 10.18 -9.98 16.10
C VAL A 47 9.39 -9.23 17.19
N HIS A 48 8.49 -8.34 16.80
CA HIS A 48 7.68 -7.57 17.75
C HIS A 48 6.53 -8.41 18.33
N ARG A 49 6.49 -8.52 19.66
CA ARG A 49 5.60 -9.42 20.41
C ARG A 49 4.28 -8.79 20.91
N GLY A 50 3.89 -7.62 20.39
CA GLY A 50 2.70 -6.87 20.82
C GLY A 50 1.66 -6.67 19.71
N PHE A 51 0.38 -6.60 20.08
CA PHE A 51 -0.69 -6.27 19.13
C PHE A 51 -0.64 -4.78 18.79
N SER A 52 -0.56 -4.48 17.49
CA SER A 52 -0.61 -3.12 16.95
C SER A 52 -1.60 -3.09 15.79
N TRP A 53 -2.52 -2.13 15.79
CA TRP A 53 -3.47 -1.93 14.68
C TRP A 53 -2.75 -1.77 13.34
N ALA A 54 -1.63 -1.06 13.32
CA ALA A 54 -0.79 -0.90 12.14
C ALA A 54 -0.22 -2.25 11.63
N ALA A 55 0.11 -3.17 12.54
CA ALA A 55 0.56 -4.52 12.18
C ALA A 55 -0.59 -5.40 11.67
N PHE A 56 -1.74 -5.35 12.32
CA PHE A 56 -2.93 -6.06 11.87
C PHE A 56 -3.31 -5.67 10.43
N PHE A 57 -3.45 -4.37 10.15
CA PHE A 57 -3.83 -3.92 8.80
C PHE A 57 -2.72 -4.14 7.77
N PHE A 58 -1.45 -4.10 8.16
CA PHE A 58 -0.34 -4.51 7.29
C PHE A 58 -0.48 -5.97 6.85
N TYR A 59 -0.66 -6.89 7.79
CA TYR A 59 -0.85 -8.30 7.47
C TYR A 59 -2.14 -8.53 6.68
N LEU A 60 -3.23 -7.87 7.08
CA LEU A 60 -4.51 -7.95 6.37
C LEU A 60 -4.33 -7.53 4.91
N ASN A 61 -3.78 -6.35 4.63
CA ASN A 61 -3.56 -5.88 3.27
C ASN A 61 -2.66 -6.83 2.46
N ARG A 62 -1.54 -7.25 3.04
CA ARG A 62 -0.53 -8.08 2.37
C ARG A 62 -1.07 -9.47 2.01
N TYR A 63 -1.68 -10.16 2.97
CA TYR A 63 -2.20 -11.50 2.76
C TYR A 63 -3.54 -11.52 2.03
N LEU A 64 -4.37 -10.48 2.20
CA LEU A 64 -5.56 -10.29 1.37
C LEU A 64 -5.16 -10.12 -0.10
N GLY A 65 -4.10 -9.36 -0.39
CA GLY A 65 -3.55 -9.25 -1.75
C GLY A 65 -3.15 -10.63 -2.31
N ILE A 66 -2.28 -11.35 -1.62
CA ILE A 66 -1.73 -12.63 -2.11
C ILE A 66 -2.84 -13.68 -2.29
N PHE A 67 -3.59 -13.96 -1.23
CA PHE A 67 -4.56 -15.07 -1.26
C PHE A 67 -5.86 -14.67 -1.95
N GLY A 68 -6.27 -13.41 -1.83
CA GLY A 68 -7.50 -12.93 -2.45
C GLY A 68 -7.40 -12.74 -3.97
N HIS A 69 -6.19 -12.55 -4.52
CA HIS A 69 -6.01 -12.56 -5.97
C HIS A 69 -5.95 -13.97 -6.57
N VAL A 70 -5.92 -15.07 -5.79
CA VAL A 70 -5.90 -16.44 -6.33
C VAL A 70 -7.14 -16.76 -7.18
N PRO A 71 -8.39 -16.51 -6.74
CA PRO A 71 -9.55 -16.72 -7.59
C PRO A 71 -9.60 -15.78 -8.80
N VAL A 72 -8.98 -14.60 -8.71
CA VAL A 72 -8.83 -13.64 -9.82
C VAL A 72 -7.86 -14.19 -10.88
N VAL A 73 -6.77 -14.87 -10.47
CA VAL A 73 -5.90 -15.60 -11.42
C VAL A 73 -6.70 -16.68 -12.14
N VAL A 74 -7.54 -17.42 -11.42
CA VAL A 74 -8.42 -18.42 -12.02
C VAL A 74 -9.40 -17.77 -13.00
N GLU A 75 -10.02 -16.65 -12.65
CA GLU A 75 -10.89 -15.89 -13.55
C GLU A 75 -10.21 -15.53 -14.88
N TYR A 76 -8.97 -15.02 -14.83
CA TYR A 76 -8.25 -14.59 -16.02
C TYR A 76 -7.66 -15.73 -16.84
N PHE A 77 -7.13 -16.78 -16.22
CA PHE A 77 -6.33 -17.78 -16.93
C PHE A 77 -6.99 -19.16 -17.04
N TRP A 78 -8.24 -19.31 -16.60
CA TRP A 78 -8.95 -20.58 -16.72
C TRP A 78 -9.20 -20.97 -18.18
N THR A 79 -8.72 -22.14 -18.59
CA THR A 79 -9.01 -22.71 -19.91
C THR A 79 -10.15 -23.72 -19.80
N GLY A 80 -11.21 -23.56 -20.57
CA GLY A 80 -12.32 -24.53 -20.59
C GLY A 80 -12.75 -24.86 -22.01
N TYR A 81 -12.62 -26.13 -22.42
CA TYR A 81 -13.19 -26.62 -23.69
C TYR A 81 -14.70 -26.79 -23.54
N PRO A 82 -15.54 -26.00 -24.23
CA PRO A 82 -16.98 -26.11 -24.05
C PRO A 82 -17.57 -27.14 -25.02
N SER A 83 -18.21 -28.18 -24.47
CA SER A 83 -19.38 -28.81 -25.09
C SER A 83 -20.64 -27.96 -24.79
N ASN A 84 -21.73 -28.11 -25.54
CA ASN A 84 -22.95 -27.29 -25.38
C ASN A 84 -23.50 -27.25 -23.94
N LYS A 85 -23.45 -28.37 -23.19
CA LYS A 85 -23.84 -28.42 -21.76
C LYS A 85 -22.78 -27.85 -20.82
N ALA A 86 -21.51 -27.83 -21.23
CA ALA A 86 -20.43 -27.18 -20.49
C ALA A 86 -20.50 -25.65 -20.61
N GLN A 87 -20.94 -25.11 -21.76
CA GLN A 87 -21.02 -23.66 -21.99
C GLN A 87 -21.90 -22.93 -20.96
N ARG A 88 -23.11 -23.45 -20.65
CA ARG A 88 -24.00 -22.86 -19.63
C ARG A 88 -23.37 -22.89 -18.22
N ARG A 89 -22.64 -23.96 -17.89
CA ARG A 89 -21.93 -24.10 -16.60
C ARG A 89 -20.73 -23.15 -16.51
N VAL A 90 -19.99 -22.97 -17.60
CA VAL A 90 -18.86 -22.03 -17.71
C VAL A 90 -19.36 -20.60 -17.52
N LYS A 91 -20.44 -20.19 -18.20
CA LYS A 91 -21.04 -18.86 -18.03
C LYS A 91 -21.43 -18.56 -16.58
N PHE A 92 -22.07 -19.51 -15.89
CA PHE A 92 -22.46 -19.31 -14.49
C PHE A 92 -21.27 -19.19 -13.53
N ARG A 93 -20.20 -19.96 -13.75
CA ARG A 93 -18.96 -19.85 -12.95
C ARG A 93 -18.25 -18.53 -13.20
N CYS A 94 -18.17 -18.11 -14.46
CA CYS A 94 -17.60 -16.82 -14.88
C CYS A 94 -18.31 -15.65 -14.19
N LEU A 95 -19.65 -15.59 -14.20
CA LEU A 95 -20.40 -14.56 -13.49
C LEU A 95 -20.15 -14.55 -11.98
N LYS A 96 -19.99 -15.72 -11.35
CA LYS A 96 -19.66 -15.82 -9.92
C LYS A 96 -18.24 -15.32 -9.62
N LEU A 97 -17.26 -15.69 -10.44
CA LEU A 97 -15.87 -15.26 -10.29
C LEU A 97 -15.74 -13.75 -10.48
N GLN A 98 -16.41 -13.20 -11.49
CA GLN A 98 -16.44 -11.76 -11.73
C GLN A 98 -17.12 -11.01 -10.58
N GLY A 99 -18.23 -11.54 -10.05
CA GLY A 99 -18.86 -11.00 -8.85
C GLY A 99 -17.89 -11.00 -7.66
N TYR A 100 -17.19 -12.12 -7.42
CA TYR A 100 -16.15 -12.20 -6.40
C TYR A 100 -15.08 -11.12 -6.60
N HIS A 101 -14.57 -10.95 -7.82
CA HIS A 101 -13.55 -9.96 -8.13
C HIS A 101 -14.05 -8.54 -7.82
N GLN A 102 -15.28 -8.18 -8.22
CA GLN A 102 -15.87 -6.88 -7.88
C GLN A 102 -15.94 -6.63 -6.36
N TYR A 103 -16.43 -7.60 -5.59
CA TYR A 103 -16.46 -7.48 -4.12
C TYR A 103 -15.06 -7.42 -3.51
N PHE A 104 -14.14 -8.22 -4.03
CA PHE A 104 -12.77 -8.27 -3.58
C PHE A 104 -12.04 -6.93 -3.76
N VAL A 105 -12.21 -6.29 -4.92
CA VAL A 105 -11.71 -4.93 -5.17
C VAL A 105 -12.21 -3.95 -4.12
N ILE A 106 -13.50 -3.98 -3.79
CA ILE A 106 -14.08 -3.09 -2.77
C ILE A 106 -13.43 -3.34 -1.41
N VAL A 107 -13.26 -4.60 -1.00
CA VAL A 107 -12.63 -4.95 0.28
C VAL A 107 -11.18 -4.47 0.33
N VAL A 108 -10.39 -4.69 -0.73
CA VAL A 108 -9.00 -4.22 -0.80
C VAL A 108 -8.95 -2.69 -0.67
N GLN A 109 -9.81 -1.96 -1.37
CA GLN A 109 -9.86 -0.50 -1.31
C GLN A 109 -10.24 0.03 0.08
N ILE A 110 -11.16 -0.64 0.79
CA ILE A 110 -11.49 -0.30 2.18
C ILE A 110 -10.27 -0.50 3.09
N VAL A 111 -9.56 -1.61 2.95
CA VAL A 111 -8.34 -1.88 3.75
C VAL A 111 -7.26 -0.82 3.48
N VAL A 112 -7.02 -0.51 2.21
CA VAL A 112 -6.10 0.54 1.76
C VAL A 112 -6.51 1.90 2.37
N ALA A 113 -7.78 2.29 2.27
CA ALA A 113 -8.28 3.54 2.82
C ALA A 113 -8.10 3.63 4.34
N VAL A 114 -8.39 2.55 5.09
CA VAL A 114 -8.17 2.52 6.54
C VAL A 114 -6.70 2.67 6.89
N MET A 115 -5.80 1.98 6.18
CA MET A 115 -4.35 2.14 6.37
C MET A 115 -3.90 3.58 6.12
N LEU A 116 -4.43 4.21 5.08
CA LEU A 116 -4.14 5.59 4.73
C LEU A 116 -4.60 6.56 5.81
N ILE A 117 -5.84 6.42 6.28
CA ILE A 117 -6.41 7.23 7.37
C ILE A 117 -5.57 7.10 8.65
N MET A 118 -5.25 5.87 9.06
CA MET A 118 -4.43 5.64 10.25
C MET A 118 -3.06 6.33 10.14
N ARG A 119 -2.41 6.22 8.97
CA ARG A 119 -1.12 6.85 8.74
C ARG A 119 -1.23 8.37 8.84
N THR A 120 -2.16 8.98 8.11
CA THR A 120 -2.31 10.44 8.13
C THR A 120 -2.75 10.97 9.49
N TYR A 121 -3.54 10.20 10.22
CA TYR A 121 -3.93 10.53 11.58
C TYR A 121 -2.73 10.56 12.53
N ALA A 122 -1.85 9.56 12.44
CA ALA A 122 -0.59 9.53 13.19
C ALA A 122 0.34 10.68 12.80
N LEU A 123 0.45 10.98 11.50
CA LEU A 123 1.31 12.06 10.98
C LEU A 123 0.87 13.46 11.43
N TYR A 124 -0.42 13.65 11.70
CA TYR A 124 -0.99 14.92 12.19
C TYR A 124 -1.20 14.90 13.71
N ASP A 125 -0.27 14.29 14.44
CA ASP A 125 -0.22 14.32 15.91
C ASP A 125 -1.57 13.90 16.55
N ARG A 126 -2.23 12.91 15.93
CA ARG A 126 -3.55 12.37 16.35
C ARG A 126 -4.67 13.42 16.38
N SER A 127 -4.62 14.42 15.50
CA SER A 127 -5.64 15.45 15.37
C SER A 127 -7.00 14.90 14.92
N ARG A 128 -8.00 14.96 15.81
CA ARG A 128 -9.37 14.50 15.54
C ARG A 128 -10.04 15.26 14.38
N LYS A 129 -9.64 16.51 14.13
CA LYS A 129 -10.18 17.32 13.03
C LYS A 129 -9.86 16.69 11.67
N ILE A 130 -8.61 16.28 11.46
CA ILE A 130 -8.17 15.63 10.22
C ILE A 130 -8.87 14.28 10.06
N LEU A 131 -8.98 13.51 11.15
CA LEU A 131 -9.69 12.23 11.14
C LEU A 131 -11.15 12.38 10.71
N ILE A 132 -11.88 13.35 11.28
CA ILE A 132 -13.29 13.60 10.92
C ILE A 132 -13.41 13.96 9.43
N VAL A 133 -12.57 14.86 8.94
CA VAL A 133 -12.57 15.24 7.52
C VAL A 133 -12.36 14.00 6.63
N GLN A 134 -11.38 13.16 6.95
CA GLN A 134 -11.08 11.97 6.17
C GLN A 134 -12.21 10.93 6.21
N ILE A 135 -12.80 10.70 7.38
CA ILE A 135 -13.95 9.80 7.52
C ILE A 135 -15.13 10.33 6.70
N CYS A 136 -15.45 11.62 6.78
CA CYS A 136 -16.55 12.21 6.00
C CYS A 136 -16.35 12.04 4.48
N VAL A 137 -15.14 12.31 3.98
CA VAL A 137 -14.82 12.12 2.55
C VAL A 137 -14.93 10.64 2.17
N THR A 138 -14.41 9.74 3.00
CA THR A 138 -14.45 8.29 2.75
C THR A 138 -15.89 7.76 2.75
N LEU A 139 -16.72 8.15 3.71
CA LEU A 139 -18.12 7.76 3.77
C LEU A 139 -18.91 8.29 2.57
N THR A 140 -18.60 9.49 2.11
CA THR A 140 -19.21 10.06 0.89
C THR A 140 -18.82 9.24 -0.34
N ALA A 141 -17.54 8.88 -0.49
CA ALA A 141 -17.07 8.03 -1.57
C ALA A 141 -17.69 6.61 -1.53
N ILE A 142 -17.80 6.00 -0.35
CA ILE A 142 -18.47 4.72 -0.15
C ILE A 142 -19.95 4.83 -0.51
N GLY A 143 -20.64 5.89 -0.10
CA GLY A 143 -22.04 6.14 -0.43
C GLY A 143 -22.26 6.27 -1.95
N LEU A 144 -21.39 7.00 -2.64
CA LEU A 144 -21.41 7.11 -4.10
C LEU A 144 -21.18 5.74 -4.77
N GLY A 145 -20.23 4.95 -4.26
CA GLY A 145 -19.97 3.60 -4.77
C GLY A 145 -21.14 2.64 -4.54
N ALA A 146 -21.74 2.65 -3.34
CA ALA A 146 -22.89 1.84 -3.01
C ALA A 146 -24.11 2.20 -3.88
N TYR A 147 -24.35 3.48 -4.09
CA TYR A 147 -25.38 3.96 -5.01
C TYR A 147 -25.10 3.51 -6.45
N ALA A 148 -23.86 3.65 -6.94
CA ALA A 148 -23.46 3.23 -8.28
C ALA A 148 -23.70 1.73 -8.54
N VAL A 149 -23.48 0.88 -7.53
CA VAL A 149 -23.76 -0.56 -7.60
C VAL A 149 -25.26 -0.85 -7.49
N ALA A 150 -25.97 -0.21 -6.54
CA ALA A 150 -27.40 -0.45 -6.30
C ALA A 150 -28.31 0.03 -7.44
N SER A 151 -27.94 1.13 -8.11
CA SER A 151 -28.68 1.69 -9.26
C SER A 151 -28.44 0.93 -10.57
N GLY A 152 -27.63 -0.12 -10.56
CA GLY A 152 -27.48 -1.00 -11.73
C GLY A 152 -28.76 -1.78 -12.01
N LYS A 153 -29.36 -1.57 -13.19
CA LYS A 153 -30.44 -2.45 -13.68
C LYS A 153 -29.87 -3.87 -13.78
N LYS A 154 -30.50 -4.85 -13.11
CA LYS A 154 -30.21 -6.26 -13.35
C LYS A 154 -30.58 -6.53 -14.81
N SER A 155 -29.58 -6.77 -15.66
CA SER A 155 -29.81 -7.16 -17.04
C SER A 155 -30.78 -8.33 -17.05
N SER A 156 -31.91 -8.16 -17.74
CA SER A 156 -32.87 -9.22 -18.00
C SER A 156 -32.13 -10.43 -18.60
N PRO A 157 -32.51 -11.67 -18.29
CA PRO A 157 -31.83 -12.87 -18.81
C PRO A 157 -31.87 -13.02 -20.35
N ASP A 158 -32.61 -12.15 -21.04
CA ASP A 158 -33.01 -12.27 -22.45
C ASP A 158 -32.30 -11.34 -23.43
N GLU A 159 -31.55 -10.34 -22.95
CA GLU A 159 -30.60 -9.65 -23.84
C GLU A 159 -29.34 -10.50 -23.87
N THR A 160 -29.18 -11.27 -24.95
CA THR A 160 -27.91 -11.89 -25.29
C THR A 160 -26.96 -10.80 -25.79
N PRO A 161 -26.04 -10.25 -24.98
CA PRO A 161 -24.79 -9.81 -25.58
C PRO A 161 -24.22 -11.05 -26.24
N THR A 162 -23.73 -10.89 -27.47
CA THR A 162 -22.81 -11.80 -28.14
C THR A 162 -21.50 -11.85 -27.33
N ASP A 163 -21.58 -12.30 -26.08
CA ASP A 163 -20.45 -12.62 -25.23
C ASP A 163 -19.92 -13.95 -25.74
N VAL A 164 -19.06 -13.86 -26.75
CA VAL A 164 -18.12 -14.93 -27.09
C VAL A 164 -17.39 -15.26 -25.81
N THR A 165 -17.75 -16.36 -25.14
CA THR A 165 -16.97 -16.88 -24.02
C THR A 165 -15.61 -17.23 -24.58
N PRO A 166 -14.54 -16.48 -24.23
CA PRO A 166 -13.25 -16.72 -24.85
C PRO A 166 -12.75 -18.11 -24.47
N PHE A 167 -11.92 -18.67 -25.35
CA PHE A 167 -11.28 -19.98 -25.14
C PHE A 167 -10.44 -20.02 -23.85
N ILE A 168 -9.96 -18.84 -23.40
CA ILE A 168 -9.16 -18.64 -22.20
C ILE A 168 -9.81 -17.52 -21.38
N GLY A 169 -10.02 -17.74 -20.08
CA GLY A 169 -10.48 -16.74 -19.13
C GLY A 169 -11.97 -16.41 -19.18
N CYS A 170 -12.35 -15.45 -18.34
CA CYS A 170 -13.68 -14.88 -18.23
C CYS A 170 -13.60 -13.37 -18.47
N SER A 171 -13.99 -12.91 -19.66
CA SER A 171 -14.11 -11.48 -19.97
C SER A 171 -15.53 -11.18 -20.45
N THR A 172 -16.35 -10.61 -19.58
CA THR A 172 -17.63 -10.02 -20.00
C THR A 172 -17.40 -8.56 -20.34
N SER A 173 -17.99 -8.07 -21.43
CA SER A 173 -17.91 -6.64 -21.74
C SER A 173 -18.71 -5.82 -20.73
N LEU A 174 -18.13 -4.73 -20.21
CA LEU A 174 -18.87 -3.81 -19.34
C LEU A 174 -19.77 -2.91 -20.19
N THR A 175 -21.07 -2.91 -19.89
CA THR A 175 -22.02 -1.97 -20.50
C THR A 175 -21.62 -0.52 -20.19
N LYS A 176 -21.89 0.41 -21.12
CA LYS A 176 -21.49 1.82 -20.98
C LYS A 176 -22.02 2.44 -19.69
N ASP A 177 -23.27 2.17 -19.36
CA ASP A 177 -23.88 2.70 -18.14
C ASP A 177 -23.22 2.15 -16.87
N SER A 178 -22.85 0.87 -16.86
CA SER A 178 -22.16 0.26 -15.72
C SER A 178 -20.74 0.79 -15.56
N ALA A 179 -20.03 0.99 -16.67
CA ALA A 179 -18.70 1.57 -16.67
C ALA A 179 -18.69 3.02 -16.17
N VAL A 180 -19.65 3.84 -16.60
CA VAL A 180 -19.79 5.23 -16.10
C VAL A 180 -20.08 5.25 -14.60
N ARG A 181 -21.00 4.40 -14.11
CA ARG A 181 -21.31 4.31 -12.68
C ARG A 181 -20.09 3.90 -11.84
N LEU A 182 -19.35 2.88 -12.28
CA LEU A 182 -18.10 2.47 -11.63
C LEU A 182 -17.06 3.58 -11.70
N GLY A 183 -16.88 4.23 -12.86
CA GLY A 183 -15.97 5.35 -13.04
C GLY A 183 -16.23 6.50 -12.07
N ILE A 184 -17.51 6.84 -11.82
CA ILE A 184 -17.90 7.85 -10.81
C ILE A 184 -17.47 7.41 -9.40
N ALA A 185 -17.64 6.14 -9.04
CA ALA A 185 -17.19 5.62 -7.75
C ALA A 185 -15.66 5.72 -7.60
N TRP A 186 -14.91 5.39 -8.65
CA TRP A 186 -13.45 5.54 -8.68
C TRP A 186 -13.01 7.01 -8.59
N CYS A 187 -13.74 7.96 -9.18
CA CYS A 187 -13.48 9.40 -8.99
C CYS A 187 -13.56 9.79 -7.51
N GLY A 188 -14.55 9.27 -6.77
CA GLY A 188 -14.66 9.49 -5.33
C GLY A 188 -13.42 8.99 -4.57
N MET A 189 -12.89 7.82 -4.94
CA MET A 189 -11.65 7.30 -4.36
C MET A 189 -10.42 8.13 -4.75
N LEU A 190 -10.32 8.59 -6.00
CA LEU A 190 -9.23 9.48 -6.42
C LEU A 190 -9.21 10.79 -5.62
N VAL A 191 -10.38 11.37 -5.34
CA VAL A 191 -10.49 12.56 -4.48
C VAL A 191 -9.93 12.27 -3.08
N PHE A 192 -10.26 11.11 -2.51
CA PHE A 192 -9.71 10.68 -1.23
C PHE A 192 -8.19 10.54 -1.27
N ASP A 193 -7.63 9.91 -2.32
CA ASP A 193 -6.19 9.73 -2.46
C ASP A 193 -5.45 11.06 -2.62
N ILE A 194 -5.98 11.99 -3.42
CA ILE A 194 -5.42 13.34 -3.59
C ILE A 194 -5.43 14.08 -2.24
N MET A 195 -6.51 13.98 -1.46
CA MET A 195 -6.56 14.57 -0.12
C MET A 195 -5.47 13.97 0.79
N VAL A 196 -5.33 12.64 0.83
CA VAL A 196 -4.30 11.97 1.65
C VAL A 196 -2.89 12.37 1.21
N PHE A 197 -2.63 12.41 -0.09
CA PHE A 197 -1.35 12.81 -0.65
C PHE A 197 -1.02 14.27 -0.33
N THR A 198 -1.97 15.19 -0.53
CA THR A 198 -1.78 16.61 -0.25
C THR A 198 -1.51 16.87 1.23
N LEU A 199 -2.24 16.21 2.13
CA LEU A 199 -1.97 16.28 3.58
C LEU A 199 -0.57 15.75 3.91
N THR A 200 -0.21 14.59 3.35
CA THR A 200 1.10 13.98 3.63
C THR A 200 2.24 14.85 3.09
N LEU A 201 2.11 15.34 1.86
CA LEU A 201 3.07 16.24 1.23
C LEU A 201 3.17 17.56 1.98
N HIS A 202 2.05 18.14 2.40
CA HIS A 202 2.05 19.38 3.18
C HIS A 202 2.84 19.23 4.47
N LYS A 203 2.58 18.17 5.26
CA LYS A 203 3.33 17.92 6.50
C LYS A 203 4.81 17.66 6.21
N ALA A 204 5.13 16.88 5.17
CA ALA A 204 6.52 16.66 4.75
C ALA A 204 7.23 17.99 4.45
N LEU A 205 6.65 18.85 3.61
CA LEU A 205 7.21 20.16 3.27
C LEU A 205 7.32 21.09 4.48
N GLN A 206 6.39 21.01 5.43
CA GLN A 206 6.47 21.76 6.68
C GLN A 206 7.71 21.34 7.49
N LEU A 207 7.97 20.04 7.62
CA LEU A 207 9.18 19.53 8.28
C LEU A 207 10.45 19.91 7.51
N GLN A 208 10.40 19.94 6.17
CA GLN A 208 11.53 20.37 5.33
C GLN A 208 11.99 21.79 5.64
N ARG A 209 11.04 22.73 5.74
CA ARG A 209 11.33 24.14 5.96
C ARG A 209 12.07 24.38 7.27
N VAL A 210 11.88 23.50 8.26
CA VAL A 210 12.58 23.54 9.54
C VAL A 210 13.97 22.90 9.47
N GLY A 211 14.17 21.89 8.61
CA GLY A 211 15.38 21.07 8.56
C GLY A 211 16.35 21.30 7.38
N GLY A 212 16.01 22.14 6.39
CA GLY A 212 16.92 22.52 5.28
C GLY A 212 17.28 21.42 4.27
N VAL A 213 16.55 20.30 4.23
CA VAL A 213 16.85 19.15 3.36
C VAL A 213 16.30 19.35 1.94
N SER A 214 16.93 18.76 0.91
CA SER A 214 16.43 18.74 -0.48
C SER A 214 15.05 18.06 -0.59
N LEU A 215 14.16 18.63 -1.42
CA LEU A 215 12.79 18.18 -1.60
C LEU A 215 12.72 16.74 -2.15
N LEU A 216 13.55 16.39 -3.14
CA LEU A 216 13.58 15.04 -3.71
C LEU A 216 14.02 14.01 -2.68
N THR A 217 15.05 14.32 -1.88
CA THR A 217 15.54 13.45 -0.81
C THR A 217 14.47 13.24 0.25
N LEU A 218 13.68 14.27 0.55
CA LEU A 218 12.58 14.16 1.49
C LEU A 218 11.42 13.34 0.95
N LEU A 219 11.02 13.53 -0.31
CA LEU A 219 9.95 12.75 -0.93
C LEU A 219 10.29 11.25 -1.01
N LEU A 220 11.55 10.93 -1.28
CA LEU A 220 12.07 9.56 -1.27
C LEU A 220 12.18 9.00 0.15
N ARG A 221 12.59 9.81 1.12
CA ARG A 221 12.74 9.40 2.53
C ARG A 221 11.39 9.20 3.23
N ASP A 222 10.43 10.09 2.98
CA ASP A 222 9.11 10.10 3.62
C ASP A 222 8.09 9.18 2.91
N GLY A 223 8.49 8.60 1.77
CA GLY A 223 7.66 7.70 1.00
C GLY A 223 6.45 8.40 0.36
N SER A 224 6.53 9.72 0.12
CA SER A 224 5.44 10.45 -0.55
C SER A 224 5.27 10.00 -2.02
N VAL A 225 6.35 9.51 -2.63
CA VAL A 225 6.33 8.94 -4.00
C VAL A 225 5.35 7.77 -4.13
N TYR A 226 5.18 6.97 -3.07
CA TYR A 226 4.25 5.84 -3.07
C TYR A 226 2.81 6.26 -3.37
N PHE A 227 2.35 7.38 -2.79
CA PHE A 227 1.01 7.90 -3.07
C PHE A 227 0.88 8.49 -4.47
N GLY A 228 1.94 9.12 -4.99
CA GLY A 228 1.95 9.62 -6.36
C GLY A 228 1.70 8.51 -7.37
N VAL A 229 2.32 7.34 -7.16
CA VAL A 229 2.10 6.13 -7.97
C VAL A 229 0.66 5.61 -7.84
N ILE A 230 0.10 5.62 -6.62
CA ILE A 230 -1.30 5.23 -6.38
C ILE A 230 -2.27 6.15 -7.13
N ILE A 231 -2.11 7.47 -7.01
CA ILE A 231 -2.94 8.47 -7.70
C ILE A 231 -2.85 8.30 -9.22
N ALA A 232 -1.63 8.14 -9.75
CA ALA A 232 -1.43 7.93 -11.19
C ALA A 232 -2.13 6.67 -11.69
N SER A 233 -2.05 5.58 -10.92
CA SER A 233 -2.72 4.31 -11.25
C SER A 233 -4.24 4.44 -11.19
N ASN A 234 -4.77 5.09 -10.15
CA ASN A 234 -6.21 5.37 -10.01
C ASN A 234 -6.73 6.27 -11.13
N LEU A 235 -5.98 7.30 -11.52
CA LEU A 235 -6.31 8.15 -12.65
C LEU A 235 -6.34 7.35 -13.96
N ALA A 236 -5.33 6.52 -14.21
CA ALA A 236 -5.31 5.64 -15.38
C ALA A 236 -6.54 4.71 -15.43
N ASN A 237 -6.92 4.13 -14.29
CA ASN A 237 -8.11 3.30 -14.19
C ASN A 237 -9.40 4.08 -14.52
N ILE A 238 -9.56 5.29 -13.97
CA ILE A 238 -10.69 6.18 -14.27
C ILE A 238 -10.77 6.48 -15.76
N LEU A 239 -9.63 6.83 -16.39
CA LEU A 239 -9.58 7.07 -17.83
C LEU A 239 -10.06 5.86 -18.62
N THR A 240 -9.73 4.64 -18.21
CA THR A 240 -10.24 3.43 -18.88
C THR A 240 -11.76 3.27 -18.74
N PHE A 241 -12.38 3.69 -17.64
CA PHE A 241 -13.83 3.62 -17.48
C PHE A 241 -14.58 4.62 -18.38
N PHE A 242 -14.04 5.83 -18.55
CA PHE A 242 -14.71 6.91 -19.30
C PHE A 242 -14.37 6.92 -20.80
N LEU A 243 -13.09 6.72 -21.13
CA LEU A 243 -12.57 6.81 -22.50
C LEU A 243 -12.42 5.43 -23.15
N GLY A 244 -12.45 4.36 -22.35
CA GLY A 244 -12.24 3.02 -22.86
C GLY A 244 -13.43 2.50 -23.68
N ASP A 245 -13.10 1.78 -24.75
CA ASP A 245 -14.05 0.94 -25.47
C ASP A 245 -14.59 -0.20 -24.60
N SER A 246 -15.66 -0.85 -25.05
CA SER A 246 -16.44 -1.83 -24.26
C SER A 246 -15.59 -2.94 -23.62
N ARG A 247 -14.44 -3.29 -24.21
CA ARG A 247 -13.54 -4.36 -23.76
C ARG A 247 -12.39 -3.90 -22.85
N ILE A 248 -11.98 -2.63 -22.94
CA ILE A 248 -10.85 -2.08 -22.14
C ILE A 248 -11.31 -1.32 -20.89
N ARG A 249 -12.61 -1.15 -20.68
CA ARG A 249 -13.18 -0.51 -19.49
C ARG A 249 -12.82 -1.26 -18.21
N GLY A 250 -12.10 -0.57 -17.31
CA GLY A 250 -11.68 -1.14 -16.04
C GLY A 250 -10.53 -2.14 -16.14
N VAL A 251 -9.86 -2.25 -17.29
CA VAL A 251 -8.75 -3.19 -17.50
C VAL A 251 -7.58 -2.96 -16.53
N VAL A 252 -7.42 -1.72 -16.06
CA VAL A 252 -6.36 -1.32 -15.13
C VAL A 252 -6.81 -1.46 -13.66
N THR A 253 -8.04 -1.92 -13.39
CA THR A 253 -8.57 -2.02 -12.02
C THR A 253 -7.75 -2.99 -11.16
N THR A 254 -7.47 -4.20 -11.65
CA THR A 254 -6.67 -5.18 -10.91
C THR A 254 -5.25 -4.66 -10.68
N PHE A 255 -4.64 -4.07 -11.70
CA PHE A 255 -3.33 -3.41 -11.58
C PHE A 255 -3.33 -2.33 -10.49
N THR A 256 -4.34 -1.48 -10.48
CA THR A 256 -4.49 -0.40 -9.50
C THR A 256 -4.60 -0.93 -8.08
N ASN A 257 -5.40 -1.98 -7.84
CA ASN A 257 -5.51 -2.60 -6.53
C ASN A 257 -4.19 -3.21 -6.05
N VAL A 258 -3.50 -3.93 -6.94
CA VAL A 258 -2.19 -4.51 -6.64
C VAL A 258 -1.17 -3.41 -6.30
N ILE A 259 -1.12 -2.35 -7.11
CA ILE A 259 -0.21 -1.23 -6.88
C ILE A 259 -0.53 -0.55 -5.54
N SER A 260 -1.80 -0.25 -5.24
CA SER A 260 -2.18 0.31 -3.94
C SER A 260 -1.74 -0.57 -2.78
N SER A 261 -1.99 -1.88 -2.86
CA SER A 261 -1.62 -2.82 -1.80
C SER A 261 -0.09 -2.95 -1.63
N THR A 262 0.66 -3.05 -2.73
CA THR A 262 2.13 -3.20 -2.71
C THR A 262 2.82 -1.91 -2.26
N MET A 263 2.41 -0.75 -2.76
CA MET A 263 2.97 0.54 -2.37
C MET A 263 2.74 0.82 -0.88
N LEU A 264 1.54 0.51 -0.35
CA LEU A 264 1.29 0.62 1.09
C LEU A 264 2.10 -0.37 1.92
N SER A 265 2.25 -1.61 1.45
CA SER A 265 3.07 -2.61 2.15
C SER A 265 4.54 -2.18 2.21
N ARG A 266 5.10 -1.72 1.09
CA ARG A 266 6.48 -1.19 1.02
C ARG A 266 6.68 0.01 1.93
N LEU A 267 5.73 0.93 1.93
CA LEU A 267 5.75 2.09 2.81
C LEU A 267 5.79 1.68 4.29
N MET A 268 4.90 0.77 4.71
CA MET A 268 4.83 0.28 6.08
C MET A 268 6.11 -0.44 6.50
N LEU A 269 6.72 -1.20 5.58
CA LEU A 269 8.02 -1.81 5.79
C LEU A 269 9.10 -0.74 5.94
N ASN A 270 9.16 0.24 5.03
CA ASN A 270 10.20 1.28 5.03
C ASN A 270 10.20 2.10 6.31
N ILE A 271 9.03 2.48 6.84
CA ILE A 271 8.93 3.25 8.09
C ILE A 271 9.53 2.49 9.27
N ARG A 272 9.49 1.15 9.26
CA ARG A 272 10.07 0.29 10.30
C ARG A 272 11.52 -0.10 10.01
N ASP A 273 12.23 0.60 9.13
CA ASP A 273 13.64 0.36 8.91
C ASP A 273 14.48 0.89 10.11
N PRO A 274 15.20 0.02 10.85
CA PRO A 274 16.02 0.46 11.97
C PRO A 274 17.15 1.42 11.54
N LYS A 275 17.56 1.43 10.26
CA LYS A 275 18.55 2.38 9.74
C LYS A 275 18.02 3.81 9.73
N LEU A 276 16.71 4.02 9.56
CA LEU A 276 16.09 5.35 9.64
C LEU A 276 16.08 5.89 11.06
N VAL A 277 15.97 5.01 12.06
CA VAL A 277 16.01 5.37 13.49
C VAL A 277 17.46 5.65 13.95
N ARG A 278 18.45 4.94 13.40
CA ARG A 278 19.88 5.07 13.73
C ARG A 278 20.62 6.20 13.00
N THR A 279 19.94 7.19 12.43
CA THR A 279 20.62 8.42 11.99
C THR A 279 20.43 9.51 13.05
N PRO A 280 21.11 9.47 14.21
CA PRO A 280 21.27 10.69 14.98
C PRO A 280 22.06 11.66 14.10
N LEU A 281 21.80 12.96 14.24
CA LEU A 281 22.79 13.94 13.82
C LEU A 281 24.13 13.50 14.43
N SER A 282 25.07 13.04 13.61
CA SER A 282 26.47 13.16 13.96
C SER A 282 26.77 14.66 13.97
N THR A 283 26.39 15.33 15.06
CA THR A 283 27.20 16.42 15.56
C THR A 283 28.56 15.80 15.80
N THR A 284 29.48 16.06 14.89
CA THR A 284 30.91 15.91 15.09
C THR A 284 31.25 16.71 16.35
N VAL A 285 31.18 16.08 17.51
CA VAL A 285 31.92 16.56 18.67
C VAL A 285 33.36 16.25 18.31
N THR A 286 34.03 17.22 17.69
CA THR A 286 35.49 17.27 17.68
C THR A 286 35.90 17.26 19.15
N GLU A 287 36.34 16.09 19.61
CA GLU A 287 37.04 15.88 20.85
C GLU A 287 38.34 16.70 20.76
N TYR A 288 38.29 17.94 21.25
CA TYR A 288 39.52 18.71 21.44
C TYR A 288 40.21 18.14 22.67
N PRO A 289 41.50 17.75 22.59
CA PRO A 289 42.26 17.46 23.79
C PRO A 289 42.42 18.76 24.57
N MET A 290 41.84 18.82 25.76
CA MET A 290 42.14 19.86 26.76
C MET A 290 43.61 19.70 27.16
N ILE A 291 44.50 20.47 26.52
CA ILE A 291 45.85 20.70 27.02
C ILE A 291 45.70 21.62 28.24
N SER A 292 45.64 21.03 29.42
CA SER A 292 45.80 21.76 30.68
C SER A 292 47.30 21.98 30.92
N THR A 293 47.75 23.22 30.73
CA THR A 293 49.02 23.72 31.26
C THR A 293 48.85 24.07 32.73
N PHE A 294 49.15 23.13 33.61
CA PHE A 294 49.55 23.45 34.99
C PHE A 294 50.96 22.91 35.23
N VAL A 295 51.87 23.83 35.55
CA VAL A 295 53.25 23.55 35.95
C VAL A 295 53.21 23.25 37.45
N ASP A 296 53.50 22.02 37.84
CA ASP A 296 53.68 21.66 39.25
C ASP A 296 55.11 22.03 39.72
N PRO A 297 55.27 22.61 40.93
CA PRO A 297 56.57 22.82 41.55
C PRO A 297 57.09 21.51 42.19
N PRO A 298 58.43 21.34 42.35
CA PRO A 298 58.98 20.08 42.79
C PRO A 298 58.90 19.95 44.32
N THR A 299 58.27 18.89 44.82
CA THR A 299 58.33 18.55 46.25
C THR A 299 58.82 17.11 46.44
N ARG A 300 59.64 16.95 47.47
CA ARG A 300 60.66 15.92 47.70
C ARG A 300 60.12 14.54 48.09
N LEU A 301 60.98 13.53 47.86
CA LEU A 301 60.86 12.10 48.19
C LEU A 301 60.38 11.78 49.61
N GLY A 302 59.58 10.71 49.72
CA GLY A 302 59.40 9.89 50.93
C GLY A 302 58.49 8.68 50.66
N PRO A 303 58.88 7.43 50.99
CA PRO A 303 58.16 6.23 50.54
C PRO A 303 57.32 5.55 51.64
N ALA A 304 56.12 5.08 51.31
CA ALA A 304 55.37 3.99 51.97
C ALA A 304 54.20 3.62 51.03
N GLY A 305 54.11 2.41 50.47
CA GLY A 305 53.58 1.21 51.14
C GLY A 305 52.06 1.13 50.91
N PRO A 306 51.49 0.06 50.32
CA PRO A 306 50.09 0.05 49.89
C PRO A 306 49.14 -0.27 51.05
N VAL A 307 48.09 0.53 51.20
CA VAL A 307 46.92 0.25 52.05
C VAL A 307 45.71 0.22 51.12
N TRP A 308 45.09 -0.94 50.95
CA TRP A 308 43.76 -1.06 50.36
C TRP A 308 42.75 -1.39 51.47
N ILE A 309 41.74 -0.54 51.57
CA ILE A 309 40.59 -0.58 52.49
C ILE A 309 39.34 -0.61 51.59
N ASP A 310 38.53 -1.67 51.69
CA ASP A 310 37.07 -1.65 51.39
C ASP A 310 36.36 -0.74 52.42
N PRO A 311 35.13 -0.17 52.28
CA PRO A 311 33.96 -0.71 51.56
C PRO A 311 32.95 0.35 50.99
N GLU A 312 31.83 -0.15 50.43
CA GLU A 312 30.46 0.42 50.38
C GLU A 312 30.22 1.96 50.27
N GLY A 313 29.53 2.36 49.19
CA GLY A 313 28.95 3.69 49.04
C GLY A 313 27.85 3.74 47.97
N ASN A 314 26.63 3.44 48.40
CA ASN A 314 25.36 3.53 47.68
C ASN A 314 25.09 4.94 47.09
N SER A 315 24.74 5.03 45.81
CA SER A 315 23.91 6.12 45.28
C SER A 315 23.16 5.70 44.02
N GLY A 316 21.98 5.11 44.20
CA GLY A 316 20.98 5.01 43.15
C GLY A 316 20.24 6.33 42.94
N HIS A 317 20.28 6.88 41.73
CA HIS A 317 19.23 7.71 41.12
C HIS A 317 19.66 8.16 39.72
N SER A 318 19.34 7.39 38.66
CA SER A 318 19.14 7.94 37.30
C SER A 318 18.69 6.96 36.21
N GLU A 319 18.45 5.66 36.47
CA GLU A 319 18.12 4.72 35.38
C GLU A 319 16.62 4.46 35.17
N ASN A 320 15.75 4.80 36.13
CA ASN A 320 14.31 4.45 36.05
C ASN A 320 13.41 5.54 35.41
N ALA A 321 13.98 6.64 34.89
CA ALA A 321 13.20 7.74 34.30
C ALA A 321 13.11 7.68 32.76
N ILE A 322 14.00 6.94 32.09
CA ILE A 322 14.03 6.87 30.62
C ILE A 322 13.14 5.73 30.08
N GLU A 323 12.98 4.64 30.83
CA GLU A 323 12.07 3.54 30.44
C GLU A 323 10.57 3.84 30.61
N MET A 324 10.19 4.86 31.38
CA MET A 324 8.77 5.22 31.58
C MET A 324 8.21 6.21 30.55
N ILE A 325 9.05 6.81 29.69
CA ILE A 325 8.57 7.71 28.63
C ILE A 325 8.23 6.93 27.35
N GLU A 326 8.80 5.74 27.13
CA GLU A 326 8.56 4.95 25.91
C GLU A 326 7.31 4.04 25.98
N MET A 327 6.74 3.81 27.17
CA MET A 327 5.56 2.93 27.35
C MET A 327 4.20 3.65 27.39
N ARG A 328 4.15 4.98 27.26
CA ARG A 328 2.87 5.73 27.28
C ARG A 328 2.29 6.02 25.89
N ASP A 329 2.99 5.68 24.81
CA ASP A 329 2.59 6.06 23.45
C ASP A 329 1.85 4.97 22.65
N ILE A 330 1.56 3.83 23.27
CA ILE A 330 0.71 2.78 22.68
C ILE A 330 -0.36 2.36 23.68
N ARG A 331 -1.41 3.17 23.76
CA ARG A 331 -2.75 2.71 24.13
C ARG A 331 -3.80 3.45 23.33
#